data_AF-A0A1Q7J0E9-F1
#
_entry.id   AF-A0A1Q7J0E9-F1
#
_cell.length_a   1.000
_cell.length_b   1.000
_cell.length_c   1.000
_cell.angle_alpha   90.00
_cell.angle_beta   90.00
_cell.angle_gamma   90.00
#
_symmetry.space_group_name_H-M   'P 1'
#
loop_
_entity.id
_entity.type
_entity.pdbx_description
1 polymer ?
#
loop_
_entity_poly.entity_id
_entity_poly.type
_entity_poly.pdbx_seq_one_letter_code
_entity_poly.pdbx_strand_id
1 'polypeptide(L)'
;MLGDDVMLWGASIQTRASGAIHPWHTDIEVSTASGKSVSVWIGLENTAADSSLLIVPHSHRFGVTVQETAHRFGKRRKEIANEDVVRWATEHDPRSRIVKIEMTDGEALFFDGALWHGSHNLTSNMRRALLLHYATPDTPIRIPDLNSLEWPFRLLDAPRPPCIMIKGTAGADDNRIVPAPLAPVASSARELFSRIYPLPIPLPPDEKKGWKPYPIFRGSTAAVRALSCHASVLSHDQCPHPPHRHEEEEILLVLSGEADIIVPDLGGPKRDGRLRMRSGQFAYYPANFAHTLRTVSEEPANYLMFKWQTGPSSAGPSLGFGRFDALGPVDAPTPEKGFRVQPLFEGPTAWLQKLHCHASTLIPGAGYSPHVDAHDVAIIVLEGEVETLEQRVKPHSIIFYPAGESHGMSNPGQSTAKYLVFEFHGDRGPSGETHAQTQTPLVRKLTEPRRWKKTMKQFLKRIGNGRE
;
A
#
# COMPACT_ATOMS: atom_id res chain seq x y z
N MET A 1 23.18 -8.68 3.89
CA MET A 1 23.55 -7.57 4.80
C MET A 1 23.51 -8.00 6.26
N LEU A 2 22.39 -8.48 6.82
CA LEU A 2 22.31 -8.80 8.26
C LEU A 2 22.45 -10.29 8.63
N GLY A 3 22.07 -11.25 7.78
CA GLY A 3 22.20 -12.69 8.08
C GLY A 3 20.88 -13.30 8.56
N ASP A 4 20.95 -14.33 9.41
CA ASP A 4 19.78 -15.09 9.86
C ASP A 4 19.07 -14.50 11.08
N ASP A 5 19.81 -13.78 11.93
CA ASP A 5 19.26 -13.11 13.10
C ASP A 5 19.09 -11.62 12.82
N VAL A 6 17.83 -11.16 12.85
CA VAL A 6 17.46 -9.79 12.47
C VAL A 6 16.54 -9.20 13.51
N MET A 7 16.91 -8.02 13.99
CA MET A 7 16.20 -7.25 15.00
C MET A 7 15.78 -5.90 14.42
N LEU A 8 14.52 -5.51 14.64
CA LEU A 8 14.01 -4.15 14.38
C LEU A 8 14.13 -3.34 15.68
N TRP A 9 14.79 -2.18 15.62
CA TRP A 9 14.98 -1.33 16.80
C TRP A 9 14.41 0.08 16.63
N GLY A 10 14.12 0.50 15.39
CA GLY A 10 13.55 1.81 15.09
C GLY A 10 12.45 1.73 14.03
N ALA A 11 11.36 2.45 14.25
CA ALA A 11 10.31 2.63 13.26
C ALA A 11 9.71 4.03 13.42
N SER A 12 9.70 4.83 12.36
CA SER A 12 9.21 6.22 12.41
C SER A 12 8.64 6.68 11.08
N ILE A 13 7.66 7.58 11.15
CA ILE A 13 7.19 8.33 9.98
C ILE A 13 7.96 9.65 9.91
N GLN A 14 8.64 9.86 8.79
CA GLN A 14 9.43 11.06 8.51
C GLN A 14 8.63 12.01 7.63
N THR A 15 8.10 13.06 8.25
CA THR A 15 7.38 14.14 7.57
C THR A 15 8.33 15.31 7.28
N ARG A 16 8.32 15.80 6.03
CA ARG A 16 9.13 16.96 5.60
C ARG A 16 8.28 17.91 4.77
N ALA A 17 8.08 19.12 5.26
CA ALA A 17 7.43 20.20 4.52
C ALA A 17 8.26 20.62 3.29
N SER A 18 7.66 21.37 2.37
CA SER A 18 8.39 22.01 1.27
C SER A 18 9.54 22.86 1.81
N GLY A 19 10.71 22.76 1.17
CA GLY A 19 11.96 23.42 1.58
C GLY A 19 12.63 22.83 2.82
N ALA A 20 12.07 21.79 3.45
CA ALA A 20 12.65 21.24 4.68
C ALA A 20 13.94 20.45 4.38
N ILE A 21 14.99 20.76 5.15
CA ILE A 21 16.28 20.07 5.11
C ILE A 21 16.39 19.11 6.29
N HIS A 22 16.72 17.86 6.00
CA HIS A 22 17.28 16.92 6.98
C HIS A 22 18.81 16.97 6.84
N PRO A 23 19.55 17.48 7.84
CA PRO A 23 20.98 17.66 7.74
C PRO A 23 21.72 16.35 7.44
N TRP A 24 22.88 16.47 6.80
CA TRP A 24 23.80 15.34 6.62
C TRP A 24 24.13 14.69 7.96
N HIS A 25 24.03 13.37 7.99
CA HIS A 25 24.31 12.56 9.17
C HIS A 25 24.63 11.10 8.78
N THR A 26 25.28 10.43 9.72
CA THR A 26 25.26 8.99 9.92
C THR A 26 24.27 8.69 11.04
N ASP A 27 23.58 7.55 11.00
CA ASP A 27 22.67 7.12 12.08
C ASP A 27 23.47 6.97 13.39
N ILE A 28 23.08 7.71 14.42
CA ILE A 28 23.90 7.88 15.64
C ILE A 28 23.94 6.59 16.45
N GLU A 29 22.82 5.86 16.48
CA GLU A 29 22.61 4.63 17.24
C GLU A 29 23.56 3.50 16.84
N VAL A 30 24.10 3.56 15.63
CA VAL A 30 25.01 2.54 15.06
C VAL A 30 26.43 3.09 14.82
N SER A 31 26.68 4.34 15.19
CA SER A 31 27.94 5.06 14.92
C SER A 31 29.17 4.54 15.68
N THR A 32 28.96 3.76 16.75
CA THR A 32 30.02 3.25 17.64
C THR A 32 30.05 1.72 17.72
N ALA A 33 29.11 1.05 17.05
CA ALA A 33 28.93 -0.39 17.17
C ALA A 33 29.76 -1.15 16.12
N SER A 34 30.41 -2.25 16.53
CA SER A 34 31.10 -3.19 15.65
C SER A 34 30.15 -4.13 14.88
N GLY A 35 28.84 -3.91 15.01
CA GLY A 35 27.79 -4.77 14.46
C GLY A 35 27.29 -4.30 13.08
N LYS A 36 26.29 -4.99 12.54
CA LYS A 36 25.73 -4.70 11.21
C LYS A 36 24.35 -4.06 11.34
N SER A 37 24.12 -3.01 10.57
CA SER A 37 22.85 -2.30 10.54
C SER A 37 22.35 -2.07 9.12
N VAL A 38 21.02 -2.00 8.97
CA VAL A 38 20.37 -1.61 7.72
C VAL A 38 19.21 -0.69 8.05
N SER A 39 19.21 0.47 7.41
CA SER A 39 18.09 1.40 7.38
C SER A 39 17.29 1.19 6.10
N VAL A 40 15.96 1.09 6.25
CA VAL A 40 15.02 0.92 5.15
C VAL A 40 14.12 2.15 5.10
N TRP A 41 14.21 2.90 4.02
CA TRP A 41 13.44 4.12 3.80
C TRP A 41 12.44 3.90 2.67
N ILE A 42 11.16 4.12 2.94
CA ILE A 42 10.06 3.83 2.02
C ILE A 42 9.26 5.10 1.76
N GLY A 43 9.12 5.50 0.50
CA GLY A 43 8.26 6.61 0.11
C GLY A 43 6.80 6.28 0.39
N LEU A 44 6.07 7.14 1.12
CA LEU A 44 4.65 6.91 1.42
C LEU A 44 3.72 7.89 0.70
N GLU A 45 4.10 9.17 0.66
CA GLU A 45 3.26 10.23 0.10
C GLU A 45 4.15 11.36 -0.43
N ASN A 46 3.94 11.77 -1.69
CA ASN A 46 4.65 12.84 -2.39
C ASN A 46 6.17 12.63 -2.44
N THR A 47 6.61 11.38 -2.55
CA THR A 47 8.01 11.03 -2.78
C THR A 47 8.34 11.20 -4.25
N ALA A 48 9.37 11.99 -4.52
CA ALA A 48 9.96 12.20 -5.82
C ALA A 48 11.48 12.31 -5.67
N ALA A 49 12.21 12.26 -6.77
CA ALA A 49 13.65 12.50 -6.79
C ALA A 49 14.07 13.76 -6.02
N ASP A 50 13.33 14.86 -6.22
CA ASP A 50 13.58 16.14 -5.59
C ASP A 50 13.13 16.24 -4.12
N SER A 51 12.55 15.18 -3.55
CA SER A 51 12.18 15.09 -2.12
C SER A 51 12.78 13.91 -1.36
N SER A 52 13.54 13.05 -2.06
CA SER A 52 14.14 11.81 -1.57
C SER A 52 15.47 12.04 -0.82
N LEU A 53 16.20 10.95 -0.55
CA LEU A 53 17.49 11.01 0.13
C LEU A 53 18.62 11.41 -0.83
N LEU A 54 19.56 12.18 -0.28
CA LEU A 54 20.90 12.37 -0.80
C LEU A 54 21.82 11.40 -0.06
N ILE A 55 22.68 10.69 -0.78
CA ILE A 55 23.66 9.77 -0.18
C ILE A 55 25.05 9.99 -0.74
N VAL A 56 26.06 9.56 0.00
CA VAL A 56 27.42 9.35 -0.53
C VAL A 56 27.68 7.85 -0.64
N PRO A 57 27.68 7.26 -1.85
CA PRO A 57 27.96 5.84 -2.01
C PRO A 57 29.30 5.45 -1.37
N HIS A 58 29.37 4.23 -0.81
CA HIS A 58 30.56 3.67 -0.13
C HIS A 58 30.99 4.34 1.18
N SER A 59 30.40 5.46 1.59
CA SER A 59 30.79 6.18 2.82
C SER A 59 30.65 5.38 4.12
N HIS A 60 29.78 4.37 4.16
CA HIS A 60 29.70 3.41 5.27
C HIS A 60 31.02 2.66 5.55
N ARG A 61 31.98 2.70 4.61
CA ARG A 61 33.31 2.04 4.74
C ARG A 61 34.41 2.99 5.22
N PHE A 62 34.12 4.28 5.39
CA PHE A 62 35.15 5.26 5.75
C PHE A 62 35.64 5.10 7.20
N GLY A 63 34.88 4.39 8.04
CA GLY A 63 35.21 4.21 9.45
C GLY A 63 35.06 5.48 10.29
N VAL A 64 34.43 6.52 9.73
CA VAL A 64 34.16 7.80 10.39
C VAL A 64 32.75 8.27 10.06
N THR A 65 32.09 8.93 11.01
CA THR A 65 30.80 9.55 10.76
C THR A 65 30.97 10.92 10.10
N VAL A 66 29.94 11.40 9.40
CA VAL A 66 29.96 12.76 8.87
C VAL A 66 29.97 13.80 10.00
N GLN A 67 29.35 13.51 11.14
CA GLN A 67 29.37 14.39 12.33
C GLN A 67 30.77 14.48 12.95
N GLU A 68 31.50 13.35 13.05
CA GLU A 68 32.90 13.35 13.50
C GLU A 68 33.78 14.15 12.54
N THR A 69 33.59 13.94 11.24
CA THR A 69 34.35 14.68 10.22
C THR A 69 34.05 16.17 10.31
N ALA A 70 32.78 16.57 10.41
CA ALA A 70 32.38 17.95 10.60
C ALA A 70 33.04 18.59 11.85
N HIS A 71 33.08 17.86 12.97
CA HIS A 71 33.74 18.32 14.18
C HIS A 71 35.25 18.58 13.96
N ARG A 72 35.97 17.68 13.26
CA ARG A 72 37.39 17.87 12.93
C ARG A 72 37.65 19.13 12.10
N PHE A 73 36.69 19.52 11.27
CA PHE A 73 36.72 20.75 10.47
C PHE A 73 36.04 21.96 11.15
N GLY A 74 35.67 21.85 12.43
CA GLY A 74 35.06 22.95 13.20
C GLY A 74 33.66 23.34 12.75
N LYS A 75 32.91 22.42 12.09
CA LYS A 75 31.54 22.65 11.62
C LYS A 75 30.53 21.95 12.51
N ARG A 76 29.39 22.62 12.73
CA ARG A 76 28.21 22.01 13.39
C ARG A 76 27.36 21.24 12.40
N ARG A 77 26.58 20.27 12.87
CA ARG A 77 25.73 19.41 12.04
C ARG A 77 24.83 20.16 11.06
N LYS A 78 24.25 21.29 11.48
CA LYS A 78 23.35 22.12 10.64
C LYS A 78 24.09 22.95 9.58
N GLU A 79 25.40 23.07 9.68
CA GLU A 79 26.25 23.90 8.80
C GLU A 79 26.93 23.06 7.70
N ILE A 80 26.72 21.75 7.71
CA ILE A 80 27.29 20.83 6.73
C ILE A 80 26.60 21.04 5.39
N ALA A 81 27.32 21.59 4.41
CA ALA A 81 26.85 21.78 3.05
C ALA A 81 27.26 20.60 2.14
N ASN A 82 26.64 20.52 0.95
CA ASN A 82 26.95 19.47 -0.02
C ASN A 82 28.42 19.51 -0.46
N GLU A 83 28.98 20.71 -0.61
CA GLU A 83 30.37 20.94 -1.01
C GLU A 83 31.35 20.40 0.03
N ASP A 84 31.02 20.54 1.33
CA ASP A 84 31.80 19.96 2.40
C ASP A 84 31.80 18.44 2.33
N VAL A 85 30.62 17.84 2.17
CA VAL A 85 30.44 16.39 2.13
C VAL A 85 31.19 15.78 0.95
N VAL A 86 31.13 16.40 -0.23
CA VAL A 86 31.91 15.95 -1.40
C VAL A 86 33.40 16.03 -1.11
N ARG A 87 33.89 17.18 -0.62
CA ARG A 87 35.33 17.36 -0.29
C ARG A 87 35.81 16.33 0.72
N TRP A 88 35.08 16.14 1.81
CA TRP A 88 35.46 15.20 2.87
C TRP A 88 35.40 13.75 2.39
N ALA A 89 34.39 13.38 1.61
CA ALA A 89 34.28 12.02 1.10
C ALA A 89 35.36 11.69 0.07
N THR A 90 35.80 12.65 -0.75
CA THR A 90 36.87 12.44 -1.73
C THR A 90 38.25 12.28 -1.11
N GLU A 91 38.47 12.77 0.11
CA GLU A 91 39.66 12.47 0.91
C GLU A 91 39.75 10.98 1.28
N HIS A 92 38.61 10.29 1.42
CA HIS A 92 38.54 8.85 1.72
C HIS A 92 38.47 7.97 0.47
N ASP A 93 37.67 8.34 -0.53
CA ASP A 93 37.57 7.64 -1.82
C ASP A 93 37.37 8.66 -2.96
N PRO A 94 38.33 8.81 -3.90
CA PRO A 94 38.24 9.77 -5.00
C PRO A 94 37.01 9.61 -5.91
N ARG A 95 36.32 8.47 -5.87
CA ARG A 95 35.08 8.22 -6.64
C ARG A 95 33.83 8.77 -5.93
N SER A 96 33.96 9.24 -4.70
CA SER A 96 32.85 9.74 -3.90
C SER A 96 32.16 10.92 -4.56
N ARG A 97 30.83 10.86 -4.58
CA ARG A 97 29.95 11.92 -5.08
C ARG A 97 28.65 11.87 -4.32
N ILE A 98 27.91 12.96 -4.32
CA ILE A 98 26.53 12.96 -3.84
C ILE A 98 25.65 12.34 -4.93
N VAL A 99 24.81 11.40 -4.52
CA VAL A 99 23.77 10.80 -5.35
C VAL A 99 22.42 11.12 -4.75
N LYS A 100 21.57 11.74 -5.55
CA LYS A 100 20.13 11.86 -5.29
C LYS A 100 19.46 10.57 -5.75
N ILE A 101 18.63 9.98 -4.90
CA ILE A 101 17.98 8.71 -5.23
C ILE A 101 16.67 8.98 -5.94
N GLU A 102 16.56 8.52 -7.19
CA GLU A 102 15.30 8.52 -7.93
C GLU A 102 14.35 7.52 -7.28
N MET A 103 13.27 8.00 -6.65
CA MET A 103 12.26 7.16 -6.01
C MET A 103 10.87 7.78 -6.10
N THR A 104 9.85 6.92 -6.13
CA THR A 104 8.42 7.29 -6.00
C THR A 104 7.76 6.62 -4.80
N ASP A 105 6.51 7.00 -4.50
CA ASP A 105 5.73 6.38 -3.42
C ASP A 105 5.59 4.86 -3.62
N GLY A 106 5.75 4.10 -2.55
CA GLY A 106 5.74 2.64 -2.53
C GLY A 106 7.11 1.98 -2.74
N GLU A 107 8.11 2.71 -3.24
CA GLU A 107 9.47 2.18 -3.41
C GLU A 107 10.28 2.25 -2.11
N ALA A 108 11.22 1.30 -1.95
CA ALA A 108 12.04 1.15 -0.76
C ALA A 108 13.54 1.22 -1.09
N LEU A 109 14.29 2.02 -0.32
CA LEU A 109 15.75 2.10 -0.35
C LEU A 109 16.32 1.41 0.89
N PHE A 110 17.25 0.50 0.66
CA PHE A 110 18.00 -0.20 1.70
C PHE A 110 19.42 0.33 1.72
N PHE A 111 19.89 0.77 2.88
CA PHE A 111 21.25 1.27 3.04
C PHE A 111 21.81 0.94 4.42
N ASP A 112 23.14 0.91 4.52
CA ASP A 112 23.83 0.73 5.79
C ASP A 112 23.67 1.99 6.66
N GLY A 113 23.37 1.83 7.96
CA GLY A 113 23.18 2.99 8.84
C GLY A 113 24.42 3.87 8.99
N ALA A 114 25.61 3.33 8.70
CA ALA A 114 26.86 4.10 8.66
C ALA A 114 26.98 5.01 7.42
N LEU A 115 26.14 4.82 6.39
CA LEU A 115 26.17 5.59 5.15
C LEU A 115 25.87 7.06 5.43
N TRP A 116 26.70 7.96 4.92
CA TRP A 116 26.46 9.40 5.01
C TRP A 116 25.28 9.76 4.12
N HIS A 117 24.24 10.35 4.73
CA HIS A 117 23.01 10.68 4.04
C HIS A 117 22.30 11.92 4.63
N GLY A 118 21.43 12.51 3.83
CA GLY A 118 20.59 13.66 4.18
C GLY A 118 19.39 13.75 3.25
N SER A 119 18.58 14.81 3.37
CA SER A 119 17.51 15.06 2.39
C SER A 119 17.16 16.53 2.31
N HIS A 120 16.72 16.99 1.15
CA HIS A 120 16.16 18.32 0.97
C HIS A 120 14.87 18.18 0.17
N ASN A 121 13.73 18.55 0.76
CA ASN A 121 12.46 18.53 0.03
C ASN A 121 12.32 19.78 -0.84
N LEU A 122 12.69 19.69 -2.12
CA LEU A 122 12.59 20.77 -3.08
C LEU A 122 11.22 20.84 -3.78
N THR A 123 10.32 19.89 -3.50
CA THR A 123 8.96 19.89 -4.06
C THR A 123 8.05 20.88 -3.34
N SER A 124 6.93 21.25 -3.95
CA SER A 124 5.88 22.08 -3.32
C SER A 124 5.09 21.34 -2.24
N ASN A 125 5.16 20.01 -2.19
CA ASN A 125 4.29 19.18 -1.37
C ASN A 125 4.98 18.73 -0.08
N MET A 126 4.18 18.41 0.93
CA MET A 126 4.67 17.73 2.13
C MET A 126 4.98 16.27 1.79
N ARG A 127 6.22 15.84 2.03
CA ARG A 127 6.64 14.45 1.84
C ARG A 127 6.48 13.67 3.13
N ARG A 128 5.98 12.44 3.04
CA ARG A 128 5.98 11.45 4.12
C ARG A 128 6.67 10.17 3.68
N ALA A 129 7.51 9.64 4.55
CA ALA A 129 8.21 8.38 4.34
C ALA A 129 8.22 7.54 5.62
N LEU A 130 8.27 6.22 5.47
CA LEU A 130 8.51 5.29 6.58
C LEU A 130 10.01 5.01 6.67
N LEU A 131 10.55 5.09 7.88
CA LEU A 131 11.93 4.72 8.17
C LEU A 131 11.91 3.58 9.18
N LEU A 132 12.50 2.44 8.81
CA LEU A 132 12.68 1.27 9.64
C LEU A 132 14.17 1.01 9.81
N HIS A 133 14.61 0.76 11.04
CA HIS A 133 16.01 0.43 11.34
C HIS A 133 16.14 -0.98 11.86
N TYR A 134 17.00 -1.74 11.18
CA TYR A 134 17.32 -3.11 11.50
C TYR A 134 18.79 -3.24 11.90
N ALA A 135 19.08 -4.23 12.74
CA ALA A 135 20.45 -4.61 13.08
C ALA A 135 20.53 -6.11 13.38
N THR A 136 21.74 -6.64 13.43
CA THR A 136 21.99 -7.94 14.05
C THR A 136 21.87 -7.83 15.58
N PRO A 137 21.43 -8.88 16.31
CA PRO A 137 21.21 -8.78 17.76
C PRO A 137 22.44 -8.49 18.60
N ASP A 138 23.64 -8.75 18.08
CA ASP A 138 24.95 -8.43 18.67
C ASP A 138 25.37 -6.98 18.43
N THR A 139 24.59 -6.19 17.68
CA THR A 139 24.79 -4.74 17.52
C THR A 139 24.16 -4.01 18.72
N PRO A 140 24.94 -3.41 19.64
CA PRO A 140 24.36 -2.75 20.80
C PRO A 140 23.67 -1.45 20.39
N ILE A 141 22.35 -1.38 20.57
CA ILE A 141 21.57 -0.18 20.24
C ILE A 141 21.35 0.63 21.52
N ARG A 142 21.67 1.93 21.46
CA ARG A 142 21.52 2.87 22.58
C ARG A 142 20.81 4.14 22.11
N ILE A 143 20.08 4.77 23.03
CA ILE A 143 19.36 6.01 22.73
C ILE A 143 20.37 7.15 22.76
N PRO A 144 20.47 8.00 21.72
CA PRO A 144 21.30 9.19 21.77
C PRO A 144 20.68 10.24 22.69
N ASP A 145 21.51 11.00 23.40
CA ASP A 145 21.07 12.21 24.09
C ASP A 145 20.59 13.22 23.04
N LEU A 146 19.27 13.35 22.89
CA LEU A 146 18.66 14.21 21.87
C LEU A 146 18.99 15.70 22.05
N ASN A 147 19.53 16.09 23.21
CA ASN A 147 20.03 17.45 23.45
C ASN A 147 21.48 17.64 22.97
N SER A 148 22.16 16.55 22.58
CA SER A 148 23.57 16.55 22.16
C SER A 148 23.75 15.61 20.95
N LEU A 149 23.45 16.15 19.77
CA LEU A 149 23.55 15.44 18.48
C LEU A 149 24.85 15.76 17.70
N GLU A 150 25.74 16.54 18.31
CA GLU A 150 27.06 16.85 17.76
C GLU A 150 28.08 15.81 18.22
N TRP A 151 29.18 15.66 17.47
CA TRP A 151 30.28 14.79 17.88
C TRP A 151 31.14 15.45 18.98
N PRO A 152 31.63 14.69 20.00
CA PRO A 152 31.39 13.27 20.24
C PRO A 152 29.99 12.98 20.76
N PHE A 153 29.36 11.92 20.25
CA PHE A 153 28.01 11.57 20.65
C PHE A 153 27.95 11.12 22.11
N ARG A 154 26.86 11.50 22.78
CA ARG A 154 26.50 10.94 24.08
C ARG A 154 25.38 9.93 23.90
N LEU A 155 25.64 8.68 24.26
CA LEU A 155 24.67 7.58 24.24
C LEU A 155 24.24 7.23 25.67
N LEU A 156 22.95 6.95 25.87
CA LEU A 156 22.41 6.54 27.15
C LEU A 156 22.49 5.01 27.29
N ASP A 157 23.12 4.54 28.36
CA ASP A 157 23.15 3.10 28.69
C ASP A 157 21.77 2.56 29.11
N ALA A 158 20.95 3.41 29.73
CA ALA A 158 19.59 3.10 30.14
C ALA A 158 18.67 4.34 30.05
N PRO A 159 17.38 4.15 29.72
CA PRO A 159 16.76 2.90 29.28
C PRO A 159 17.24 2.51 27.88
N ARG A 160 17.42 1.20 27.64
CA ARG A 160 17.71 0.67 26.31
C ARG A 160 16.44 0.73 25.44
N PRO A 161 16.55 1.04 24.13
CA PRO A 161 15.39 1.08 23.26
C PRO A 161 14.79 -0.33 23.12
N PRO A 162 13.45 -0.43 23.02
CA PRO A 162 12.79 -1.72 22.78
C PRO A 162 13.16 -2.23 21.39
N CYS A 163 13.58 -3.49 21.32
CA CYS A 163 13.95 -4.12 20.06
C CYS A 163 13.11 -5.38 19.82
N ILE A 164 12.61 -5.56 18.61
CA ILE A 164 11.73 -6.67 18.23
C ILE A 164 12.52 -7.63 17.35
N MET A 165 12.53 -8.92 17.70
CA MET A 165 13.07 -9.95 16.82
C MET A 165 12.15 -10.17 15.62
N ILE A 166 12.69 -9.98 14.43
CA ILE A 166 11.99 -10.20 13.15
C ILE A 166 12.27 -11.61 12.63
N LYS A 167 13.50 -12.08 12.84
CA LYS A 167 13.95 -13.42 12.44
C LYS A 167 15.04 -13.89 13.39
N GLY A 168 15.06 -15.18 13.71
CA GLY A 168 16.13 -15.80 14.48
C GLY A 168 16.01 -15.56 16.00
N THR A 169 17.15 -15.58 16.68
CA THR A 169 17.24 -15.48 18.16
C THR A 169 18.23 -14.40 18.58
N ALA A 170 18.04 -13.85 19.78
CA ALA A 170 18.97 -12.89 20.37
C ALA A 170 19.65 -13.50 21.62
N GLY A 171 20.92 -13.13 21.83
CA GLY A 171 21.56 -13.27 23.14
C GLY A 171 20.88 -12.36 24.17
N ALA A 172 20.87 -12.77 25.44
CA ALA A 172 20.00 -12.17 26.45
C ALA A 172 20.39 -10.74 26.88
N ASP A 173 21.62 -10.28 26.59
CA ASP A 173 22.22 -9.19 27.38
C ASP A 173 22.59 -7.91 26.62
N ASP A 174 22.70 -7.90 25.29
CA ASP A 174 23.18 -6.70 24.55
C ASP A 174 22.08 -5.65 24.33
N ASN A 175 20.85 -6.12 24.11
CA ASN A 175 19.69 -5.34 23.70
C ASN A 175 18.44 -5.68 24.52
N ARG A 176 17.52 -4.72 24.66
CA ARG A 176 16.24 -4.96 25.33
C ARG A 176 15.25 -5.56 24.33
N ILE A 177 15.25 -6.88 24.23
CA ILE A 177 14.30 -7.60 23.37
C ILE A 177 12.89 -7.55 23.99
N VAL A 178 11.91 -7.16 23.18
CA VAL A 178 10.49 -7.10 23.56
C VAL A 178 9.65 -7.90 22.56
N PRO A 179 8.48 -8.44 22.97
CA PRO A 179 7.56 -9.05 22.02
C PRO A 179 7.10 -8.03 20.97
N ALA A 180 6.80 -8.52 19.76
CA ALA A 180 6.13 -7.70 18.77
C ALA A 180 4.82 -7.14 19.35
N PRO A 181 4.43 -5.89 19.02
CA PRO A 181 3.14 -5.35 19.40
C PRO A 181 2.05 -6.35 19.01
N LEU A 182 1.16 -6.67 19.95
CA LEU A 182 -0.01 -7.48 19.63
C LEU A 182 -0.75 -6.81 18.48
N ALA A 183 -1.05 -7.57 17.43
CA ALA A 183 -2.00 -7.11 16.42
C ALA A 183 -3.28 -6.70 17.17
N PRO A 184 -3.86 -5.53 16.90
CA PRO A 184 -5.10 -5.12 17.55
C PRO A 184 -6.11 -6.26 17.43
N VAL A 185 -6.58 -6.74 18.59
CA VAL A 185 -7.54 -7.83 18.76
C VAL A 185 -8.66 -7.63 17.75
N ALA A 186 -8.74 -8.51 16.75
CA ALA A 186 -9.69 -8.46 15.64
C ALA A 186 -10.05 -7.02 15.25
N SER A 187 -9.08 -6.27 14.71
CA SER A 187 -9.38 -5.06 13.94
C SER A 187 -10.62 -5.34 13.12
N SER A 188 -11.71 -4.60 13.36
CA SER A 188 -12.79 -4.45 12.38
C SER A 188 -12.11 -4.35 11.03
N ALA A 189 -12.53 -5.17 10.06
CA ALA A 189 -11.89 -5.20 8.75
C ALA A 189 -11.65 -3.75 8.29
N ARG A 190 -10.42 -3.44 7.86
CA ARG A 190 -10.08 -2.06 7.47
C ARG A 190 -11.13 -1.57 6.47
N GLU A 191 -11.74 -0.43 6.72
CA GLU A 191 -12.70 0.12 5.78
C GLU A 191 -11.99 0.40 4.45
N LEU A 192 -12.51 -0.18 3.38
CA LEU A 192 -12.01 0.04 2.03
C LEU A 192 -12.52 1.39 1.54
N PHE A 193 -11.67 2.10 0.81
CA PHE A 193 -11.96 3.41 0.22
C PHE A 193 -11.59 3.39 -1.27
N SER A 194 -12.05 4.40 -2.00
CA SER A 194 -11.78 4.56 -3.44
C SER A 194 -10.28 4.54 -3.72
N ARG A 195 -9.80 3.57 -4.50
CA ARG A 195 -8.37 3.40 -4.75
C ARG A 195 -8.06 2.67 -6.05
N ILE A 196 -6.98 3.10 -6.70
CA ILE A 196 -6.32 2.38 -7.78
C ILE A 196 -5.18 1.54 -7.20
N TYR A 197 -5.13 0.28 -7.60
CA TYR A 197 -4.08 -0.68 -7.28
C TYR A 197 -3.38 -1.07 -8.59
N PRO A 198 -2.26 -0.41 -8.93
CA PRO A 198 -1.46 -0.80 -10.08
C PRO A 198 -0.96 -2.23 -9.93
N LEU A 199 -1.10 -3.04 -10.98
CA LEU A 199 -0.64 -4.42 -10.99
C LEU A 199 0.26 -4.67 -12.20
N PRO A 200 1.59 -4.66 -12.03
CA PRO A 200 2.50 -5.00 -13.11
C PRO A 200 2.44 -6.51 -13.37
N ILE A 201 2.20 -6.89 -14.62
CA ILE A 201 2.21 -8.27 -15.10
C ILE A 201 3.33 -8.40 -16.15
N PRO A 202 4.18 -9.45 -16.11
CA PRO A 202 4.12 -10.62 -15.21
C PRO A 202 4.66 -10.35 -13.79
N LEU A 203 4.11 -11.05 -12.80
CA LEU A 203 4.63 -11.07 -11.43
C LEU A 203 5.73 -12.13 -11.28
N PRO A 204 6.76 -11.93 -10.43
CA PRO A 204 7.81 -12.93 -10.23
C PRO A 204 7.35 -14.09 -9.33
N PRO A 205 7.51 -15.37 -9.74
CA PRO A 205 7.20 -16.51 -8.89
C PRO A 205 8.19 -16.66 -7.72
N ASP A 206 7.80 -17.45 -6.72
CA ASP A 206 8.75 -17.95 -5.72
C ASP A 206 9.62 -19.04 -6.36
N GLU A 207 10.94 -18.88 -6.34
CA GLU A 207 11.88 -19.78 -7.03
C GLU A 207 11.79 -21.24 -6.55
N LYS A 208 11.39 -21.47 -5.29
CA LYS A 208 11.34 -22.83 -4.71
C LYS A 208 9.97 -23.46 -4.88
N LYS A 209 8.91 -22.68 -4.64
CA LYS A 209 7.53 -23.18 -4.65
C LYS A 209 6.91 -23.12 -6.05
N GLY A 210 7.43 -22.30 -6.94
CA GLY A 210 6.83 -22.00 -8.25
C GLY A 210 5.47 -21.30 -8.14
N TRP A 211 5.08 -20.85 -6.94
CA TRP A 211 3.82 -20.12 -6.70
C TRP A 211 4.04 -19.02 -5.67
N LYS A 212 3.45 -17.85 -5.92
CA LYS A 212 3.47 -16.74 -4.99
C LYS A 212 2.20 -15.87 -5.08
N PRO A 213 1.49 -15.66 -3.96
CA PRO A 213 0.41 -14.68 -3.88
C PRO A 213 0.95 -13.28 -3.58
N TYR A 214 0.26 -12.28 -4.14
CA TYR A 214 0.48 -10.86 -3.98
C TYR A 214 -0.82 -10.23 -3.44
N PRO A 215 -0.95 -10.07 -2.11
CA PRO A 215 -2.11 -9.42 -1.52
C PRO A 215 -2.25 -7.99 -2.03
N ILE A 216 -3.45 -7.60 -2.48
CA ILE A 216 -3.72 -6.26 -2.99
C ILE A 216 -4.46 -5.45 -1.92
N PHE A 217 -5.61 -5.96 -1.47
CA PHE A 217 -6.34 -5.37 -0.34
C PHE A 217 -7.15 -6.42 0.41
N ARG A 218 -7.47 -6.11 1.67
CA ARG A 218 -8.43 -6.83 2.52
C ARG A 218 -9.10 -5.84 3.45
N GLY A 219 -10.42 -5.90 3.53
CA GLY A 219 -11.19 -4.94 4.31
C GLY A 219 -12.69 -5.19 4.28
N SER A 220 -13.46 -4.19 4.67
CA SER A 220 -14.91 -4.16 4.60
C SER A 220 -15.40 -2.87 3.95
N THR A 221 -16.63 -2.89 3.48
CA THR A 221 -17.43 -1.72 3.10
C THR A 221 -18.75 -1.74 3.88
N ALA A 222 -19.60 -0.73 3.65
CA ALA A 222 -20.97 -0.76 4.16
C ALA A 222 -21.82 -1.91 3.59
N ALA A 223 -21.48 -2.41 2.39
CA ALA A 223 -22.22 -3.49 1.72
C ALA A 223 -21.61 -4.89 1.99
N VAL A 224 -20.29 -4.98 2.12
CA VAL A 224 -19.56 -6.26 2.20
C VAL A 224 -18.68 -6.29 3.45
N ARG A 225 -18.99 -7.17 4.40
CA ARG A 225 -18.28 -7.27 5.69
C ARG A 225 -16.85 -7.79 5.59
N ALA A 226 -16.56 -8.63 4.61
CA ALA A 226 -15.22 -9.12 4.34
C ALA A 226 -15.04 -9.23 2.82
N LEU A 227 -14.18 -8.38 2.27
CA LEU A 227 -13.77 -8.40 0.88
C LEU A 227 -12.25 -8.41 0.80
N SER A 228 -11.70 -9.25 -0.07
CA SER A 228 -10.28 -9.27 -0.36
C SER A 228 -10.01 -9.47 -1.83
N CYS A 229 -8.88 -8.93 -2.27
CA CYS A 229 -8.36 -9.10 -3.61
C CYS A 229 -6.88 -9.44 -3.52
N HIS A 230 -6.46 -10.42 -4.31
CA HIS A 230 -5.05 -10.73 -4.49
C HIS A 230 -4.77 -11.14 -5.93
N ALA A 231 -3.54 -10.92 -6.38
CA ALA A 231 -3.03 -11.55 -7.58
C ALA A 231 -2.13 -12.72 -7.20
N SER A 232 -1.97 -13.70 -8.07
CA SER A 232 -1.04 -14.81 -7.87
C SER A 232 -0.34 -15.14 -9.18
N VAL A 233 0.91 -15.60 -9.06
CA VAL A 233 1.67 -16.19 -10.17
C VAL A 233 1.97 -17.65 -9.90
N LEU A 234 1.78 -18.50 -10.90
CA LEU A 234 2.00 -19.94 -10.86
C LEU A 234 2.83 -20.35 -12.05
N SER A 235 4.02 -20.90 -11.79
CA SER A 235 4.87 -21.57 -12.77
C SER A 235 4.16 -22.78 -13.40
N HIS A 236 4.72 -23.27 -14.51
CA HIS A 236 4.22 -24.44 -15.22
C HIS A 236 3.93 -25.63 -14.26
N ASP A 237 2.80 -26.29 -14.49
CA ASP A 237 2.31 -27.43 -13.71
C ASP A 237 2.11 -27.21 -12.21
N GLN A 238 2.20 -25.97 -11.72
CA GLN A 238 1.95 -25.65 -10.32
C GLN A 238 0.47 -25.53 -10.01
N CYS A 239 0.15 -25.84 -8.76
CA CYS A 239 -1.18 -25.83 -8.19
C CYS A 239 -1.05 -25.29 -6.75
N PRO A 240 -1.80 -24.24 -6.35
CA PRO A 240 -1.55 -23.57 -5.08
C PRO A 240 -2.02 -24.41 -3.89
N HIS A 241 -3.05 -25.23 -4.10
CA HIS A 241 -3.59 -26.18 -3.15
C HIS A 241 -4.43 -27.25 -3.89
N PRO A 242 -4.63 -28.44 -3.32
CA PRO A 242 -5.63 -29.40 -3.82
C PRO A 242 -7.04 -28.78 -3.91
N PRO A 243 -7.99 -29.40 -4.64
CA PRO A 243 -9.37 -28.96 -4.64
C PRO A 243 -9.93 -28.85 -3.21
N HIS A 244 -10.54 -27.72 -2.89
CA HIS A 244 -11.08 -27.44 -1.56
C HIS A 244 -12.37 -26.62 -1.67
N ARG A 245 -13.09 -26.51 -0.55
CA ARG A 245 -14.31 -25.70 -0.41
C ARG A 245 -14.12 -24.74 0.76
N HIS A 246 -14.82 -23.62 0.68
CA HIS A 246 -14.94 -22.66 1.78
C HIS A 246 -16.24 -21.87 1.64
N GLU A 247 -16.68 -21.23 2.72
CA GLU A 247 -17.96 -20.53 2.76
C GLU A 247 -17.97 -19.28 1.87
N GLU A 248 -16.83 -18.65 1.64
CA GLU A 248 -16.75 -17.44 0.83
C GLU A 248 -17.00 -17.72 -0.65
N GLU A 249 -17.49 -16.69 -1.33
CA GLU A 249 -17.63 -16.67 -2.79
C GLU A 249 -16.35 -16.11 -3.42
N GLU A 250 -16.03 -16.59 -4.63
CA GLU A 250 -14.78 -16.24 -5.30
C GLU A 250 -14.98 -15.94 -6.79
N ILE A 251 -14.17 -15.01 -7.31
CA ILE A 251 -14.01 -14.79 -8.76
C ILE A 251 -12.54 -14.91 -9.11
N LEU A 252 -12.21 -15.80 -10.04
CA LEU A 252 -10.86 -15.96 -10.58
C LEU A 252 -10.80 -15.47 -12.03
N LEU A 253 -9.99 -14.44 -12.30
CA LEU A 253 -9.72 -13.90 -13.64
C LEU A 253 -8.28 -14.22 -14.05
N VAL A 254 -8.08 -14.89 -15.19
CA VAL A 254 -6.73 -15.09 -15.75
C VAL A 254 -6.29 -13.81 -16.44
N LEU A 255 -5.15 -13.25 -16.02
CA LEU A 255 -4.56 -12.03 -16.56
C LEU A 255 -3.53 -12.35 -17.66
N SER A 256 -2.72 -13.39 -17.47
CA SER A 256 -1.74 -13.87 -18.46
C SER A 256 -1.45 -15.36 -18.29
N GLY A 257 -0.92 -15.98 -19.36
CA GLY A 257 -0.70 -17.43 -19.42
C GLY A 257 -2.01 -18.22 -19.57
N GLU A 258 -1.93 -19.52 -19.32
CA GLU A 258 -3.05 -20.45 -19.37
C GLU A 258 -3.09 -21.35 -18.13
N ALA A 259 -4.29 -21.60 -17.63
CA ALA A 259 -4.53 -22.51 -16.53
C ALA A 259 -5.78 -23.35 -16.79
N ASP A 260 -5.78 -24.59 -16.30
CA ASP A 260 -7.02 -25.35 -16.14
C ASP A 260 -7.57 -25.09 -14.75
N ILE A 261 -8.80 -24.60 -14.65
CA ILE A 261 -9.55 -24.68 -13.39
C ILE A 261 -10.07 -26.10 -13.23
N ILE A 262 -9.97 -26.63 -12.02
CA ILE A 262 -10.40 -27.99 -11.68
C ILE A 262 -11.57 -27.85 -10.73
N VAL A 263 -12.75 -28.24 -11.21
CA VAL A 263 -14.04 -28.07 -10.54
C VAL A 263 -14.70 -29.45 -10.39
N PRO A 264 -14.35 -30.21 -9.32
CA PRO A 264 -14.80 -31.60 -9.15
C PRO A 264 -16.33 -31.77 -9.22
N ASP A 265 -17.08 -30.75 -8.83
CA ASP A 265 -18.56 -30.77 -8.81
C ASP A 265 -19.18 -30.82 -10.21
N LEU A 266 -18.44 -30.41 -11.24
CA LEU A 266 -18.84 -30.57 -12.64
C LEU A 266 -18.26 -31.84 -13.27
N GLY A 267 -17.44 -32.57 -12.52
CA GLY A 267 -16.90 -33.86 -12.93
C GLY A 267 -17.98 -34.92 -13.02
N GLY A 268 -17.70 -35.96 -13.79
CA GLY A 268 -18.56 -37.14 -13.91
C GLY A 268 -17.80 -38.29 -14.55
N PRO A 269 -18.43 -39.44 -14.81
CA PRO A 269 -17.76 -40.62 -15.37
C PRO A 269 -17.03 -40.37 -16.70
N LYS A 270 -17.40 -39.29 -17.41
CA LYS A 270 -16.87 -38.89 -18.73
C LYS A 270 -16.14 -37.54 -18.76
N ARG A 271 -16.05 -36.82 -17.63
CA ARG A 271 -15.42 -35.49 -17.54
C ARG A 271 -14.59 -35.41 -16.26
N ASP A 272 -13.32 -35.05 -16.40
CA ASP A 272 -12.38 -34.92 -15.28
C ASP A 272 -12.53 -33.59 -14.49
N GLY A 273 -13.56 -32.80 -14.80
CA GLY A 273 -13.84 -31.53 -14.13
C GLY A 273 -12.86 -30.41 -14.48
N ARG A 274 -12.01 -30.58 -15.50
CA ARG A 274 -11.06 -29.55 -15.94
C ARG A 274 -11.66 -28.64 -17.00
N LEU A 275 -11.47 -27.32 -16.84
CA LEU A 275 -11.86 -26.32 -17.83
C LEU A 275 -10.67 -25.39 -18.11
N ARG A 276 -10.26 -25.30 -19.38
CA ARG A 276 -9.20 -24.39 -19.81
C ARG A 276 -9.64 -22.93 -19.69
N MET A 277 -8.77 -22.13 -19.10
CA MET A 277 -8.88 -20.67 -18.97
C MET A 277 -7.69 -19.99 -19.66
N ARG A 278 -7.97 -18.88 -20.34
CA ARG A 278 -7.00 -18.02 -21.04
C ARG A 278 -7.10 -16.59 -20.52
N SER A 279 -6.10 -15.75 -20.83
CA SER A 279 -6.14 -14.30 -20.50
C SER A 279 -7.48 -13.67 -20.91
N GLY A 280 -8.07 -12.89 -19.99
CA GLY A 280 -9.40 -12.27 -20.16
C GLY A 280 -10.57 -13.16 -19.78
N GLN A 281 -10.36 -14.46 -19.59
CA GLN A 281 -11.41 -15.38 -19.12
C GLN A 281 -11.42 -15.48 -17.61
N PHE A 282 -12.62 -15.59 -17.04
CA PHE A 282 -12.79 -15.68 -15.60
C PHE A 282 -13.91 -16.66 -15.21
N ALA A 283 -13.88 -17.08 -13.95
CA ALA A 283 -14.88 -17.96 -13.36
C ALA A 283 -15.42 -17.36 -12.06
N TYR A 284 -16.71 -17.55 -11.82
CA TYR A 284 -17.36 -17.29 -10.55
C TYR A 284 -17.60 -18.63 -9.83
N TYR A 285 -17.15 -18.71 -8.57
CA TYR A 285 -17.36 -19.84 -7.68
C TYR A 285 -18.36 -19.44 -6.58
N PRO A 286 -19.54 -20.10 -6.51
CA PRO A 286 -20.47 -19.84 -5.43
C PRO A 286 -19.92 -20.37 -4.08
N ALA A 287 -20.55 -19.93 -2.99
CA ALA A 287 -20.22 -20.39 -1.65
C ALA A 287 -20.19 -21.93 -1.58
N ASN A 288 -19.19 -22.46 -0.87
CA ASN A 288 -18.96 -23.90 -0.70
C ASN A 288 -18.73 -24.70 -1.99
N PHE A 289 -18.33 -24.06 -3.09
CA PHE A 289 -18.06 -24.75 -4.36
C PHE A 289 -16.62 -25.30 -4.43
N ALA A 290 -16.44 -26.58 -4.76
CA ALA A 290 -15.11 -27.19 -4.77
C ALA A 290 -14.31 -26.74 -5.99
N HIS A 291 -13.12 -26.18 -5.76
CA HIS A 291 -12.26 -25.74 -6.86
C HIS A 291 -10.77 -25.72 -6.50
N THR A 292 -9.96 -25.73 -7.55
CA THR A 292 -8.54 -25.32 -7.59
C THR A 292 -8.18 -24.94 -9.03
N LEU A 293 -6.93 -24.59 -9.28
CA LEU A 293 -6.38 -24.43 -10.62
C LEU A 293 -5.01 -25.06 -10.76
N ARG A 294 -4.63 -25.36 -12.00
CA ARG A 294 -3.28 -25.77 -12.37
C ARG A 294 -2.82 -25.03 -13.61
N THR A 295 -1.64 -24.43 -13.58
CA THR A 295 -1.05 -23.80 -14.76
C THR A 295 -0.69 -24.85 -15.80
N VAL A 296 -0.94 -24.53 -17.08
CA VAL A 296 -0.64 -25.41 -18.21
C VAL A 296 0.22 -24.73 -19.28
N SER A 297 0.32 -23.40 -19.28
CA SER A 297 1.29 -22.68 -20.11
C SER A 297 2.72 -22.93 -19.64
N GLU A 298 3.68 -22.88 -20.57
CA GLU A 298 5.12 -22.95 -20.27
C GLU A 298 5.56 -21.75 -19.43
N GLU A 299 5.16 -20.55 -19.85
CA GLU A 299 5.36 -19.32 -19.08
C GLU A 299 4.42 -19.27 -17.86
N PRO A 300 4.86 -18.69 -16.72
CA PRO A 300 4.02 -18.57 -15.54
C PRO A 300 2.70 -17.84 -15.80
N ALA A 301 1.60 -18.45 -15.37
CA ALA A 301 0.28 -17.82 -15.44
C ALA A 301 0.09 -16.85 -14.28
N ASN A 302 -0.54 -15.71 -14.55
CA ASN A 302 -0.95 -14.74 -13.52
C ASN A 302 -2.47 -14.67 -13.50
N TYR A 303 -3.05 -14.72 -12.30
CA TYR A 303 -4.50 -14.54 -12.11
C TYR A 303 -4.80 -13.57 -10.98
N LEU A 304 -5.98 -12.97 -11.06
CA LEU A 304 -6.59 -12.16 -10.01
C LEU A 304 -7.69 -12.98 -9.33
N MET A 305 -7.82 -12.84 -8.01
CA MET A 305 -8.87 -13.45 -7.23
C MET A 305 -9.56 -12.40 -6.35
N PHE A 306 -10.88 -12.30 -6.48
CA PHE A 306 -11.72 -11.68 -5.46
C PHE A 306 -12.30 -12.76 -4.57
N LYS A 307 -12.36 -12.48 -3.26
CA LYS A 307 -12.96 -13.36 -2.26
C LYS A 307 -13.77 -12.54 -1.29
N TRP A 308 -15.03 -12.91 -1.05
CA TRP A 308 -15.91 -12.17 -0.16
C TRP A 308 -16.88 -13.02 0.64
N GLN A 309 -17.31 -12.45 1.77
CA GLN A 309 -18.39 -12.95 2.60
C GLN A 309 -19.07 -11.78 3.31
N THR A 310 -20.39 -11.86 3.44
CA THR A 310 -21.19 -10.94 4.27
C THR A 310 -22.35 -11.69 4.92
N GLY A 311 -23.36 -10.99 5.44
CA GLY A 311 -24.58 -11.64 5.96
C GLY A 311 -25.31 -12.44 4.86
N PRO A 312 -26.03 -13.52 5.22
CA PRO A 312 -26.78 -14.31 4.24
C PRO A 312 -27.82 -13.44 3.53
N SER A 313 -27.90 -13.59 2.21
CA SER A 313 -28.89 -12.91 1.38
C SER A 313 -30.17 -13.75 1.26
N SER A 314 -31.33 -13.12 1.37
CA SER A 314 -32.64 -13.75 1.14
C SER A 314 -33.24 -13.40 -0.23
N ALA A 315 -32.43 -12.91 -1.17
CA ALA A 315 -32.89 -12.28 -2.42
C ALA A 315 -33.33 -13.27 -3.54
N GLY A 316 -33.44 -14.58 -3.24
CA GLY A 316 -33.92 -15.60 -4.18
C GLY A 316 -32.90 -16.72 -4.46
N PRO A 317 -33.08 -17.50 -5.54
CA PRO A 317 -32.17 -18.58 -5.90
C PRO A 317 -30.78 -18.05 -6.28
N SER A 318 -29.75 -18.50 -5.57
CA SER A 318 -28.38 -18.02 -5.77
C SER A 318 -27.80 -18.42 -7.13
N LEU A 319 -26.98 -17.54 -7.71
CA LEU A 319 -26.15 -17.82 -8.88
C LEU A 319 -25.30 -19.08 -8.67
N GLY A 320 -25.34 -19.97 -9.66
CA GLY A 320 -24.44 -21.11 -9.73
C GLY A 320 -23.07 -20.74 -10.31
N PHE A 321 -22.19 -21.73 -10.38
CA PHE A 321 -20.89 -21.60 -11.06
C PHE A 321 -21.05 -21.12 -12.50
N GLY A 322 -20.18 -20.21 -12.93
CA GLY A 322 -20.15 -19.69 -14.29
C GLY A 322 -18.72 -19.46 -14.78
N ARG A 323 -18.51 -19.65 -16.09
CA ARG A 323 -17.25 -19.35 -16.79
C ARG A 323 -17.54 -18.39 -17.94
N PHE A 324 -16.80 -17.30 -18.01
CA PHE A 324 -17.08 -16.17 -18.89
C PHE A 324 -15.81 -15.68 -19.59
N ASP A 325 -15.99 -14.90 -20.65
CA ASP A 325 -14.92 -14.29 -21.44
C ASP A 325 -15.14 -12.78 -21.49
N ALA A 326 -14.30 -12.02 -20.77
CA ALA A 326 -14.40 -10.56 -20.70
C ALA A 326 -13.93 -9.86 -21.99
N LEU A 327 -13.20 -10.57 -22.86
CA LEU A 327 -12.70 -10.08 -24.14
C LEU A 327 -13.40 -10.75 -25.32
N GLY A 328 -14.55 -11.38 -25.06
CA GLY A 328 -15.40 -11.95 -26.10
C GLY A 328 -15.81 -10.91 -27.17
N PRO A 329 -16.28 -11.36 -28.34
CA PRO A 329 -16.67 -10.47 -29.42
C PRO A 329 -17.84 -9.56 -29.00
N VAL A 330 -17.66 -8.26 -29.20
CA VAL A 330 -18.66 -7.21 -28.93
C VAL A 330 -18.66 -6.27 -30.13
N ASP A 331 -19.82 -5.79 -30.60
CA ASP A 331 -19.79 -4.74 -31.63
C ASP A 331 -19.19 -3.46 -31.03
N ALA A 332 -18.50 -2.69 -31.88
CA ALA A 332 -17.88 -1.46 -31.45
C ALA A 332 -18.91 -0.47 -30.88
N PRO A 333 -18.54 0.35 -29.87
CA PRO A 333 -19.38 1.48 -29.45
C PRO A 333 -19.67 2.40 -30.63
N THR A 334 -20.86 2.99 -30.69
CA THR A 334 -21.13 4.04 -31.67
C THR A 334 -20.33 5.30 -31.30
N PRO A 335 -19.80 6.06 -32.27
CA PRO A 335 -19.05 7.29 -32.00
C PRO A 335 -19.80 8.32 -31.14
N GLU A 336 -21.13 8.34 -31.25
CA GLU A 336 -22.02 9.26 -30.53
C GLU A 336 -22.09 8.99 -29.01
N LYS A 337 -22.02 7.72 -28.60
CA LYS A 337 -22.02 7.34 -27.17
C LYS A 337 -20.60 7.14 -26.64
N GLY A 338 -19.66 6.73 -27.50
CA GLY A 338 -18.26 6.47 -27.17
C GLY A 338 -18.01 5.35 -26.14
N PHE A 339 -19.07 4.77 -25.61
CA PHE A 339 -19.07 3.83 -24.50
C PHE A 339 -20.11 2.74 -24.74
N ARG A 340 -19.75 1.48 -24.43
CA ARG A 340 -20.65 0.33 -24.48
C ARG A 340 -20.45 -0.57 -23.27
N VAL A 341 -21.57 -0.99 -22.68
CA VAL A 341 -21.64 -2.00 -21.62
C VAL A 341 -22.23 -3.28 -22.20
N GLN A 342 -21.61 -4.42 -21.93
CA GLN A 342 -22.11 -5.75 -22.24
C GLN A 342 -22.26 -6.56 -20.94
N PRO A 343 -23.50 -6.73 -20.45
CA PRO A 343 -23.77 -7.62 -19.31
C PRO A 343 -23.28 -9.04 -19.61
N LEU A 344 -22.59 -9.64 -18.64
CA LEU A 344 -22.10 -11.03 -18.71
C LEU A 344 -22.96 -11.96 -17.84
N PHE A 345 -23.28 -11.52 -16.63
CA PHE A 345 -24.25 -12.18 -15.76
C PHE A 345 -24.77 -11.23 -14.69
N GLU A 346 -25.92 -11.56 -14.13
CA GLU A 346 -26.43 -10.93 -12.91
C GLU A 346 -27.34 -11.88 -12.14
N GLY A 347 -27.40 -11.71 -10.82
CA GLY A 347 -28.33 -12.44 -9.97
C GLY A 347 -27.94 -12.39 -8.48
N PRO A 348 -28.84 -12.81 -7.58
CA PRO A 348 -28.52 -12.92 -6.15
C PRO A 348 -27.49 -14.03 -5.91
N THR A 349 -26.72 -13.94 -4.84
CA THR A 349 -25.76 -14.98 -4.43
C THR A 349 -26.08 -15.49 -3.02
N ALA A 350 -25.23 -16.31 -2.41
CA ALA A 350 -25.45 -16.71 -1.00
C ALA A 350 -25.26 -15.52 -0.06
N TRP A 351 -24.38 -14.57 -0.42
CA TRP A 351 -24.00 -13.44 0.41
C TRP A 351 -24.47 -12.09 -0.13
N LEU A 352 -24.78 -11.95 -1.42
CA LEU A 352 -25.17 -10.67 -2.02
C LEU A 352 -26.64 -10.66 -2.43
N GLN A 353 -27.28 -9.51 -2.32
CA GLN A 353 -28.60 -9.26 -2.90
C GLN A 353 -28.54 -9.35 -4.42
N LYS A 354 -27.42 -8.88 -5.01
CA LYS A 354 -27.10 -9.03 -6.42
C LYS A 354 -25.59 -8.97 -6.63
N LEU A 355 -25.05 -9.90 -7.40
CA LEU A 355 -23.77 -9.74 -8.08
C LEU A 355 -24.07 -9.43 -9.53
N HIS A 356 -23.55 -8.32 -10.04
CA HIS A 356 -23.66 -7.97 -11.46
C HIS A 356 -22.27 -7.85 -12.06
N CYS A 357 -22.12 -8.33 -13.30
CA CYS A 357 -20.87 -8.26 -14.02
C CYS A 357 -21.11 -7.87 -15.47
N HIS A 358 -20.26 -6.97 -15.97
CA HIS A 358 -20.28 -6.57 -17.37
C HIS A 358 -18.87 -6.28 -17.89
N ALA A 359 -18.67 -6.53 -19.18
CA ALA A 359 -17.52 -6.04 -19.92
C ALA A 359 -17.86 -4.69 -20.56
N SER A 360 -16.93 -3.75 -20.49
CA SER A 360 -17.13 -2.38 -20.93
C SER A 360 -16.06 -1.97 -21.93
N THR A 361 -16.48 -1.28 -22.98
CA THR A 361 -15.61 -0.75 -24.04
C THR A 361 -15.76 0.76 -24.13
N LEU A 362 -14.63 1.48 -24.08
CA LEU A 362 -14.58 2.94 -24.09
C LEU A 362 -13.59 3.42 -25.15
N ILE A 363 -14.08 4.12 -26.19
CA ILE A 363 -13.23 4.59 -27.30
C ILE A 363 -12.39 5.80 -26.88
N PRO A 364 -11.30 6.14 -27.61
CA PRO A 364 -10.49 7.33 -27.35
C PRO A 364 -11.32 8.61 -27.21
N GLY A 365 -11.04 9.39 -26.17
CA GLY A 365 -11.73 10.67 -25.90
C GLY A 365 -13.13 10.55 -25.28
N ALA A 366 -13.69 9.33 -25.20
CA ALA A 366 -14.97 9.09 -24.55
C ALA A 366 -14.81 8.96 -23.02
N GLY A 367 -15.92 9.13 -22.30
CA GLY A 367 -15.99 8.97 -20.87
C GLY A 367 -17.41 9.15 -20.35
N TYR A 368 -17.58 8.99 -19.04
CA TYR A 368 -18.83 9.29 -18.35
C TYR A 368 -18.56 10.16 -17.12
N SER A 369 -19.50 11.07 -16.87
CA SER A 369 -19.43 12.01 -15.76
C SER A 369 -19.45 11.29 -14.41
N PRO A 370 -18.85 11.91 -13.37
CA PRO A 370 -18.92 11.38 -12.01
C PRO A 370 -20.36 11.15 -11.55
N HIS A 371 -20.60 9.97 -10.96
CA HIS A 371 -21.85 9.58 -10.33
C HIS A 371 -21.57 8.73 -9.08
N VAL A 372 -22.62 8.39 -8.34
CA VAL A 372 -22.52 7.62 -7.10
C VAL A 372 -23.41 6.40 -7.21
N ASP A 373 -22.85 5.26 -6.84
CA ASP A 373 -23.58 3.99 -6.81
C ASP A 373 -23.98 3.59 -5.39
N ALA A 374 -25.07 2.83 -5.31
CA ALA A 374 -25.54 2.28 -4.06
C ALA A 374 -24.79 1.01 -3.60
N HIS A 375 -23.87 0.52 -4.44
CA HIS A 375 -23.16 -0.76 -4.32
C HIS A 375 -21.64 -0.54 -4.50
N ASP A 376 -20.83 -1.52 -4.10
CA ASP A 376 -19.38 -1.45 -4.34
C ASP A 376 -19.07 -1.85 -5.79
N VAL A 377 -18.08 -1.20 -6.40
CA VAL A 377 -17.66 -1.43 -7.79
C VAL A 377 -16.18 -1.79 -7.81
N ALA A 378 -15.84 -2.95 -8.38
CA ALA A 378 -14.47 -3.32 -8.72
C ALA A 378 -14.31 -3.33 -10.24
N ILE A 379 -13.29 -2.64 -10.75
CA ILE A 379 -12.98 -2.55 -12.18
C ILE A 379 -11.57 -3.08 -12.43
N ILE A 380 -11.41 -3.87 -13.49
CA ILE A 380 -10.11 -4.38 -13.95
C ILE A 380 -9.91 -3.91 -15.37
N VAL A 381 -8.89 -3.08 -15.59
CA VAL A 381 -8.52 -2.63 -16.95
C VAL A 381 -7.83 -3.78 -17.66
N LEU A 382 -8.29 -4.20 -18.85
CA LEU A 382 -7.74 -5.34 -19.59
C LEU A 382 -6.94 -4.89 -20.82
N GLU A 383 -7.44 -3.89 -21.54
CA GLU A 383 -6.79 -3.30 -22.71
C GLU A 383 -6.89 -1.77 -22.66
N GLY A 384 -5.93 -1.08 -23.29
CA GLY A 384 -5.89 0.38 -23.35
C GLY A 384 -5.58 1.04 -22.01
N GLU A 385 -5.93 2.31 -21.88
CA GLU A 385 -5.77 3.08 -20.64
C GLU A 385 -7.05 3.86 -20.34
N VAL A 386 -7.29 4.09 -19.05
CA VAL A 386 -8.39 4.94 -18.59
C VAL A 386 -7.85 5.95 -17.58
N GLU A 387 -8.58 7.03 -17.34
CA GLU A 387 -8.29 8.00 -16.28
C GLU A 387 -9.47 8.09 -15.34
N THR A 388 -9.15 8.04 -14.05
CA THR A 388 -10.10 8.19 -12.95
C THR A 388 -9.33 8.48 -11.66
N LEU A 389 -9.98 9.05 -10.65
CA LEU A 389 -9.30 9.54 -9.44
C LEU A 389 -8.06 10.42 -9.76
N GLU A 390 -8.15 11.19 -10.84
CA GLU A 390 -7.07 12.06 -11.36
C GLU A 390 -5.78 11.31 -11.72
N GLN A 391 -5.86 10.00 -11.97
CA GLN A 391 -4.73 9.14 -12.30
C GLN A 391 -4.97 8.33 -13.57
N ARG A 392 -3.93 8.20 -14.40
CA ARG A 392 -3.92 7.28 -15.53
C ARG A 392 -3.75 5.84 -15.03
N VAL A 393 -4.63 4.96 -15.49
CA VAL A 393 -4.73 3.56 -15.09
C VAL A 393 -4.41 2.67 -16.28
N LYS A 394 -3.38 1.85 -16.12
CA LYS A 394 -2.86 0.94 -17.15
C LYS A 394 -3.50 -0.46 -17.06
N PRO A 395 -3.38 -1.30 -18.10
CA PRO A 395 -3.88 -2.68 -18.06
C PRO A 395 -3.42 -3.47 -16.84
N HIS A 396 -4.28 -4.40 -16.43
CA HIS A 396 -4.26 -5.25 -15.24
C HIS A 396 -4.44 -4.55 -13.90
N SER A 397 -4.43 -3.21 -13.85
CA SER A 397 -4.70 -2.46 -12.63
C SER A 397 -6.14 -2.65 -12.16
N ILE A 398 -6.33 -2.64 -10.84
CA ILE A 398 -7.63 -2.77 -10.20
C ILE A 398 -8.05 -1.40 -9.69
N ILE A 399 -9.30 -1.03 -9.93
CA ILE A 399 -9.92 0.18 -9.39
C ILE A 399 -11.06 -0.28 -8.49
N PHE A 400 -11.13 0.25 -7.28
CA PHE A 400 -12.18 -0.08 -6.33
C PHE A 400 -12.90 1.19 -5.88
N TYR A 401 -14.24 1.17 -5.90
CA TYR A 401 -15.11 2.22 -5.38
C TYR A 401 -16.11 1.60 -4.40
N PRO A 402 -16.06 1.94 -3.11
CA PRO A 402 -17.13 1.60 -2.19
C PRO A 402 -18.47 2.26 -2.54
N ALA A 403 -19.56 1.65 -2.13
CA ALA A 403 -20.90 2.24 -2.21
C ALA A 403 -20.93 3.65 -1.60
N GLY A 404 -21.52 4.61 -2.31
CA GLY A 404 -21.63 6.00 -1.85
C GLY A 404 -20.48 6.92 -2.30
N GLU A 405 -19.39 6.36 -2.83
CA GLU A 405 -18.27 7.15 -3.36
C GLU A 405 -18.53 7.61 -4.80
N SER A 406 -18.17 8.87 -5.08
CA SER A 406 -18.31 9.47 -6.40
C SER A 406 -17.20 8.97 -7.33
N HIS A 407 -17.57 8.52 -8.52
CA HIS A 407 -16.61 8.07 -9.52
C HIS A 407 -17.10 8.32 -10.95
N GLY A 408 -16.13 8.56 -11.84
CA GLY A 408 -16.32 8.73 -13.28
C GLY A 408 -15.11 8.13 -14.00
N MET A 409 -15.17 8.04 -15.33
CA MET A 409 -14.04 7.50 -16.09
C MET A 409 -13.96 8.16 -17.46
N SER A 410 -12.74 8.36 -17.94
CA SER A 410 -12.47 8.77 -19.32
C SER A 410 -11.40 7.86 -19.93
N ASN A 411 -11.35 7.81 -21.26
CA ASN A 411 -10.24 7.22 -22.00
C ASN A 411 -9.39 8.36 -22.60
N PRO A 412 -8.28 8.74 -21.95
CA PRO A 412 -7.39 9.80 -22.44
C PRO A 412 -6.38 9.30 -23.48
N GLY A 413 -6.42 8.00 -23.80
CA GLY A 413 -5.47 7.35 -24.69
C GLY A 413 -5.85 7.42 -26.16
N GLN A 414 -5.02 6.80 -27.00
CA GLN A 414 -5.22 6.74 -28.46
C GLN A 414 -5.84 5.41 -28.92
N SER A 415 -5.97 4.44 -28.02
CA SER A 415 -6.58 3.13 -28.28
C SER A 415 -7.85 2.95 -27.47
N THR A 416 -8.77 2.14 -27.96
CA THR A 416 -9.95 1.69 -27.20
C THR A 416 -9.52 1.01 -25.91
N ALA A 417 -10.15 1.39 -24.79
CA ALA A 417 -10.00 0.74 -23.51
C ALA A 417 -11.08 -0.33 -23.34
N LYS A 418 -10.69 -1.50 -22.82
CA LYS A 418 -11.62 -2.57 -22.41
C LYS A 418 -11.38 -2.91 -20.96
N TYR A 419 -12.45 -3.00 -20.19
CA TYR A 419 -12.37 -3.30 -18.76
C TYR A 419 -13.55 -4.14 -18.30
N LEU A 420 -13.32 -4.91 -17.24
CA LEU A 420 -14.29 -5.77 -16.60
C LEU A 420 -14.77 -5.11 -15.31
N VAL A 421 -16.08 -5.14 -15.07
CA VAL A 421 -16.69 -4.55 -13.87
C VAL A 421 -17.44 -5.62 -13.09
N PHE A 422 -17.27 -5.59 -11.76
CA PHE A 422 -18.05 -6.34 -10.80
C PHE A 422 -18.73 -5.38 -9.83
N GLU A 423 -20.04 -5.52 -9.69
CA GLU A 423 -20.86 -4.75 -8.76
C GLU A 423 -21.35 -5.65 -7.63
N PHE A 424 -20.97 -5.31 -6.39
CA PHE A 424 -21.31 -6.08 -5.19
C PHE A 424 -22.45 -5.37 -4.46
N HIS A 425 -23.68 -5.85 -4.66
CA HIS A 425 -24.88 -5.33 -4.00
C HIS A 425 -25.11 -6.14 -2.72
N GLY A 426 -24.44 -5.77 -1.64
CA GLY A 426 -24.59 -6.40 -0.32
C GLY A 426 -25.72 -5.78 0.51
N ASP A 427 -26.04 -6.41 1.63
CA ASP A 427 -27.03 -5.88 2.56
C ASP A 427 -26.41 -4.73 3.35
N ARG A 428 -26.89 -3.50 3.13
CA ARG A 428 -26.60 -2.39 4.03
C ARG A 428 -27.23 -2.76 5.36
N GLY A 429 -26.43 -3.29 6.29
CA GLY A 429 -26.89 -3.44 7.68
C GLY A 429 -27.58 -2.16 8.11
N PRO A 430 -28.60 -2.20 9.00
CA PRO A 430 -29.41 -1.04 9.31
C PRO A 430 -28.47 0.12 9.53
N SER A 431 -28.59 1.13 8.67
CA SER A 431 -27.92 2.41 8.87
C SER A 431 -28.20 2.72 10.32
N GLY A 432 -27.17 2.63 11.17
CA GLY A 432 -27.32 3.07 12.54
C GLY A 432 -27.95 4.43 12.41
N GLU A 433 -29.17 4.57 12.91
CA GLU A 433 -29.86 5.84 12.91
C GLU A 433 -28.90 6.79 13.61
N THR A 434 -28.11 7.53 12.84
CA THR A 434 -27.85 8.91 13.15
C THR A 434 -29.20 9.59 13.05
N HIS A 435 -30.04 9.32 14.06
CA HIS A 435 -30.67 10.41 14.75
C HIS A 435 -29.59 11.48 14.82
N ALA A 436 -29.83 12.57 14.10
CA ALA A 436 -29.33 13.85 14.49
C ALA A 436 -29.70 13.99 15.97
N GLN A 437 -28.80 13.54 16.86
CA GLN A 437 -28.80 13.92 18.24
C GLN A 437 -28.53 15.42 18.17
N THR A 438 -29.63 16.13 18.11
CA THR A 438 -29.83 17.45 18.70
C THR A 438 -28.63 17.81 19.55
N GLN A 439 -27.85 18.74 18.99
CA GLN A 439 -26.76 19.42 19.65
C GLN A 439 -27.10 19.60 21.13
N THR A 440 -26.32 18.96 22.00
CA THR A 440 -26.38 19.18 23.43
C THR A 440 -26.22 20.69 23.68
N PRO A 441 -26.95 21.33 24.61
CA PRO A 441 -26.95 22.79 24.80
C PRO A 441 -25.61 23.41 25.26
N LEU A 442 -24.54 22.62 25.34
CA LEU A 442 -23.21 23.05 25.74
C LEU A 442 -22.34 23.55 24.57
N VAL A 443 -22.53 23.02 23.35
CA VAL A 443 -21.64 23.36 22.21
C VAL A 443 -22.05 24.66 21.51
N ARG A 444 -23.32 25.10 21.67
CA ARG A 444 -23.78 26.41 21.19
C ARG A 444 -23.28 27.60 22.02
N LYS A 445 -22.59 27.35 23.15
CA LYS A 445 -22.01 28.41 24.02
C LYS A 445 -20.58 28.82 23.64
N LEU A 446 -19.94 28.20 22.65
CA LEU A 446 -18.52 28.44 22.33
C LEU A 446 -18.24 29.04 20.94
N THR A 447 -19.27 29.34 20.14
CA THR A 447 -19.08 29.86 18.77
C THR A 447 -19.80 31.19 18.48
N GLU A 448 -20.23 31.96 19.49
CA GLU A 448 -20.77 33.31 19.28
C GLU A 448 -19.66 34.40 19.29
N PRO A 449 -19.40 35.11 18.16
CA PRO A 449 -18.32 36.11 18.05
C PRO A 449 -18.55 37.41 18.82
N ARG A 450 -19.68 37.54 19.54
CA ARG A 450 -20.10 38.80 20.20
C ARG A 450 -19.75 38.90 21.69
N ARG A 451 -19.18 37.87 22.31
CA ARG A 451 -18.73 37.93 23.72
C ARG A 451 -17.23 38.17 23.91
N TRP A 452 -16.39 37.86 22.93
CA TRP A 452 -14.93 38.04 23.05
C TRP A 452 -14.48 39.51 23.11
N LYS A 453 -15.23 40.45 22.50
CA LYS A 453 -14.92 41.90 22.60
C LYS A 453 -15.13 42.49 23.99
N LYS A 454 -15.94 41.87 24.87
CA LYS A 454 -16.20 42.39 26.23
C LYS A 454 -15.18 41.87 27.25
N THR A 455 -14.74 40.63 27.10
CA THR A 455 -13.75 39.99 27.99
C THR A 455 -12.33 40.53 27.76
N MET A 456 -11.95 40.83 26.51
CA MET A 456 -10.63 41.41 26.18
C MET A 456 -10.47 42.87 26.69
N LYS A 457 -11.56 43.63 26.75
CA LYS A 457 -11.56 45.03 27.23
C LYS A 457 -11.42 45.12 28.76
N GLN A 458 -11.90 44.11 29.50
CA GLN A 458 -11.75 44.03 30.96
C GLN A 458 -10.38 43.49 31.39
N PHE A 459 -9.76 42.63 30.58
CA PHE A 459 -8.42 42.10 30.85
C PHE A 459 -7.32 43.17 30.63
N LEU A 460 -7.42 43.97 29.56
CA LEU A 460 -6.50 45.08 29.29
C LEU A 460 -6.62 46.23 30.32
N LYS A 461 -7.77 46.38 30.99
CA LYS A 461 -7.96 47.37 32.06
C LYS A 461 -7.36 46.93 33.41
N ARG A 462 -7.02 45.64 33.56
CA ARG A 462 -6.46 45.05 34.79
C ARG A 462 -4.94 44.91 34.77
N ILE A 463 -4.29 45.08 33.62
CA ILE A 463 -2.83 45.02 33.45
C ILE A 463 -2.22 46.44 33.42
N GLY A 464 -3.05 47.48 33.27
CA GLY A 464 -2.61 48.90 33.19
C GLY A 464 -2.65 49.70 34.49
N ASN A 465 -2.87 49.09 35.66
CA ASN A 465 -2.85 49.78 36.95
C ASN A 465 -2.02 48.99 37.97
N GLY A 466 -0.71 49.22 37.93
CA GLY A 466 0.31 48.76 38.87
C GLY A 466 1.59 49.51 38.58
N ARG A 467 1.62 50.77 39.04
CA ARG A 467 2.67 51.80 38.90
C ARG A 467 4.06 51.29 39.27
N GLU A 468 5.09 51.78 38.58
CA GLU A 468 5.78 53.05 38.93
C GLU A 468 6.04 53.89 37.69
#